data_AF-A0A958ELG0-F1
#
_entry.id   AF-A0A958ELG0-F1
#
_cell.length_a   1.000
_cell.length_b   1.000
_cell.length_c   1.000
_cell.angle_alpha   90.00
_cell.angle_beta   90.00
_cell.angle_gamma   90.00
#
_symmetry.space_group_name_H-M   'P 1'
#
loop_
_entity.id
_entity.type
_entity.pdbx_description
1 polymer ?
#
loop_
_entity_poly.entity_id
_entity_poly.type
_entity_poly.pdbx_seq_one_letter_code
_entity_poly.pdbx_strand_id
1 'polypeptide(L)'
;MKQYLIDLLYQSFDRELTEKESDDLELGLQTFPELREKKESIEQLRESLADFKEFSAFSDGFANRVMGKINATKALKKADILLFNSINHSFKRIAIAALFLIVSLFAINMFNRGDISIPSQSNQQTIEDEIESSLADLF
;
A
#
# COMPACT_ATOMS: atom_id res chain seq x y z
N MET A 1 4.96 -39.97 4.86
CA MET A 1 6.22 -40.36 5.52
C MET A 1 7.44 -39.82 4.78
N LYS A 2 7.64 -40.14 3.49
CA LYS A 2 8.78 -39.63 2.69
C LYS A 2 8.88 -38.09 2.64
N GLN A 3 7.75 -37.39 2.47
CA GLN A 3 7.74 -35.91 2.45
C GLN A 3 8.20 -35.30 3.78
N TYR A 4 7.73 -35.83 4.90
CA TYR A 4 8.12 -35.36 6.23
C TYR A 4 9.64 -35.46 6.47
N LEU A 5 10.26 -36.57 6.04
CA LEU A 5 11.72 -36.74 6.14
C LEU A 5 12.50 -35.76 5.24
N ILE A 6 11.96 -35.44 4.07
CA ILE A 6 12.52 -34.41 3.19
C ILE A 6 12.42 -33.02 3.84
N ASP A 7 11.27 -32.72 4.45
CA ASP A 7 11.07 -31.45 5.14
C ASP A 7 12.00 -31.32 6.36
N LEU A 8 12.19 -32.40 7.12
CA LEU A 8 13.18 -32.45 8.20
C LEU A 8 14.61 -32.27 7.71
N LEU A 9 14.97 -32.89 6.59
CA LEU A 9 16.28 -32.71 5.97
C LEU A 9 16.52 -31.24 5.63
N TYR A 10 15.55 -30.55 5.00
CA TYR A 10 15.68 -29.11 4.75
C TYR A 10 15.75 -28.29 6.04
N GLN A 11 14.96 -28.63 7.05
CA GLN A 11 14.98 -27.91 8.32
C GLN A 11 16.30 -28.09 9.08
N SER A 12 16.95 -29.25 9.00
CA SER A 12 18.27 -29.47 9.62
C SER A 12 19.37 -28.55 9.09
N PHE A 13 19.15 -27.97 7.92
CA PHE A 13 20.07 -27.04 7.27
C PHE A 13 19.83 -25.58 7.67
N ASP A 14 18.66 -25.26 8.22
CA ASP A 14 18.22 -23.91 8.59
C ASP A 14 18.18 -23.70 10.12
N ARG A 15 17.88 -24.76 10.88
CA ARG A 15 17.79 -24.74 12.35
C ARG A 15 18.31 -26.03 12.96
N GLU A 16 18.57 -25.97 14.26
CA GLU A 16 18.77 -27.18 15.07
C GLU A 16 17.46 -27.97 15.15
N LEU A 17 17.54 -29.27 14.86
CA LEU A 17 16.43 -30.21 15.05
C LEU A 17 16.31 -30.60 16.52
N THR A 18 15.09 -30.90 16.96
CA THR A 18 14.89 -31.54 18.27
C THR A 18 15.44 -32.98 18.25
N GLU A 19 15.72 -33.55 19.41
CA GLU A 19 16.26 -34.92 19.54
C GLU A 19 15.41 -35.94 18.76
N LYS A 20 14.09 -35.90 18.95
CA LYS A 20 13.16 -36.78 18.22
C LYS A 20 13.19 -36.58 16.70
N GLU A 21 13.25 -35.34 16.24
CA GLU A 21 13.33 -35.03 14.80
C GLU A 21 14.66 -35.50 14.19
N SER A 22 15.75 -35.39 14.96
CA SER A 22 17.06 -35.90 14.57
C SER A 22 17.04 -37.42 14.44
N ASP A 23 16.48 -38.12 15.41
CA ASP A 23 16.35 -39.59 15.40
C ASP A 23 15.48 -40.05 14.21
N ASP A 24 14.35 -39.39 13.97
CA ASP A 24 13.47 -39.67 12.82
C ASP A 24 14.21 -39.48 11.49
N LEU A 25 14.99 -38.40 11.36
CA LEU A 25 15.78 -38.10 10.16
C LEU A 25 16.93 -39.12 9.98
N GLU A 26 17.63 -39.49 11.04
CA GLU A 26 18.73 -40.45 10.99
C GLU A 26 18.23 -41.83 10.56
N LEU A 27 17.13 -42.30 11.17
CA LEU A 27 16.47 -43.54 10.76
C LEU A 27 16.02 -43.47 9.29
N GLY A 28 15.49 -42.31 8.88
CA GLY A 28 15.12 -42.04 7.49
C GLY A 28 16.31 -42.15 6.52
N LEU A 29 17.47 -41.59 6.88
CA LEU A 29 18.68 -41.66 6.07
C LEU A 29 19.24 -43.08 5.97
N GLN A 30 19.15 -43.88 7.04
CA GLN A 30 19.56 -45.29 7.00
C GLN A 30 18.63 -46.14 6.13
N THR A 31 17.33 -45.84 6.16
CA THR A 31 16.29 -46.63 5.49
C THR A 31 16.15 -46.30 4.00
N PHE A 32 16.31 -45.02 3.63
CA PHE A 32 16.03 -44.54 2.28
C PHE A 32 17.30 -44.01 1.59
N PRO A 33 17.89 -44.76 0.63
CA PRO A 33 19.06 -44.34 -0.13
C PRO A 33 18.89 -42.99 -0.83
N GLU A 34 17.72 -42.75 -1.43
CA GLU A 34 17.40 -41.49 -2.12
C GLU A 34 17.48 -40.26 -1.21
N LEU A 35 17.22 -40.42 0.10
CA LEU A 35 17.31 -39.32 1.06
C LEU A 35 18.78 -38.97 1.36
N ARG A 36 19.69 -39.95 1.33
CA ARG A 36 21.13 -39.73 1.45
C ARG A 36 21.70 -39.05 0.22
N GLU A 37 21.33 -39.50 -0.97
CA GLU A 37 21.70 -38.83 -2.23
C GLU A 37 21.23 -37.37 -2.24
N LYS A 38 20.00 -37.13 -1.76
CA LYS A 38 19.47 -35.77 -1.62
C LYS A 38 20.29 -34.94 -0.65
N LYS A 39 20.63 -35.48 0.53
CA LYS A 39 21.47 -34.80 1.53
C LYS A 39 22.82 -34.41 0.92
N GLU A 40 23.49 -35.36 0.28
CA GLU A 40 24.79 -35.15 -0.37
C GLU A 40 24.70 -34.06 -1.46
N SER A 41 23.65 -34.08 -2.28
CA SER A 41 23.44 -33.05 -3.32
C SER A 41 23.28 -31.64 -2.74
N ILE A 42 22.64 -31.51 -1.57
CA ILE A 42 22.46 -30.23 -0.88
C ILE A 42 23.77 -29.77 -0.26
N GLU A 43 24.53 -30.69 0.35
CA GLU A 43 25.83 -30.39 0.95
C GLU A 43 26.83 -29.91 -0.11
N GLN A 44 26.94 -30.61 -1.24
CA GLN A 44 27.79 -30.19 -2.36
C GLN A 44 27.40 -28.81 -2.91
N LEU A 45 26.10 -28.53 -3.03
CA LEU A 45 25.63 -27.20 -3.45
C LEU A 45 26.04 -26.14 -2.43
N ARG A 46 25.87 -26.41 -1.13
CA ARG A 46 26.25 -25.46 -0.07
C ARG A 46 27.75 -25.19 -0.04
N GLU A 47 28.57 -26.20 -0.23
CA GLU A 47 30.02 -26.05 -0.34
C GLU A 47 30.39 -25.18 -1.55
N SER A 48 29.80 -25.46 -2.72
CA SER A 48 30.03 -24.64 -3.92
C SER A 48 29.66 -23.18 -3.71
N LEU A 49 28.59 -22.89 -2.95
CA LEU A 49 28.15 -21.54 -2.60
C LEU A 49 29.00 -20.89 -1.51
N ALA A 50 29.59 -21.68 -0.61
CA ALA A 50 30.50 -21.19 0.41
C ALA A 50 31.77 -20.59 -0.21
N ASP A 51 32.27 -21.20 -1.29
CA ASP A 51 33.40 -20.67 -2.06
C ASP A 51 33.08 -19.32 -2.74
N PHE A 52 31.81 -19.07 -3.08
CA PHE A 52 31.37 -17.77 -3.59
C PHE A 52 31.23 -16.68 -2.53
N LYS A 53 31.30 -17.02 -1.23
CA LYS A 53 31.11 -16.06 -0.14
C LYS A 53 32.21 -15.00 -0.11
N GLU A 54 33.43 -15.34 -0.53
CA GLU A 54 34.53 -14.38 -0.71
C GLU A 54 34.27 -13.38 -1.84
N PHE A 55 33.51 -13.75 -2.87
CA PHE A 55 33.14 -12.85 -3.98
C PHE A 55 31.95 -11.94 -3.68
N SER A 56 31.27 -12.14 -2.56
CA SER A 56 30.05 -11.42 -2.17
C SER A 56 30.29 -10.16 -1.33
N ALA A 57 31.51 -9.60 -1.35
CA ALA A 57 31.78 -8.32 -0.71
C ALA A 57 30.86 -7.26 -1.32
N PHE A 58 29.92 -6.74 -0.51
CA PHE A 58 29.09 -5.62 -0.92
C PHE A 58 30.01 -4.47 -1.36
N SER A 59 29.69 -3.85 -2.49
CA SER A 59 30.43 -2.67 -2.98
C SER A 59 30.62 -1.65 -1.86
N ASP A 60 31.77 -0.98 -1.83
CA ASP A 60 32.04 0.07 -0.86
C ASP A 60 30.89 1.08 -0.76
N GLY A 61 30.55 1.43 0.47
CA GLY A 61 29.48 2.37 0.78
C GLY A 61 28.05 1.84 0.63
N PHE A 62 27.83 0.53 0.37
CA PHE A 62 26.49 -0.06 0.37
C PHE A 62 25.71 0.25 1.65
N ALA A 63 26.34 0.04 2.82
CA ALA A 63 25.74 0.33 4.12
C ALA A 63 25.34 1.81 4.25
N ASN A 64 26.20 2.72 3.79
CA ASN A 64 25.94 4.17 3.82
C ASN A 64 24.75 4.54 2.92
N ARG A 65 24.65 3.96 1.72
CA ARG A 65 23.52 4.20 0.81
C ARG A 65 22.19 3.69 1.40
N VAL A 66 22.20 2.50 2.00
CA VAL A 66 21.02 1.92 2.65
C VAL A 66 20.58 2.77 3.84
N MET A 67 21.50 3.11 4.74
CA MET A 67 21.20 3.95 5.91
C MET A 67 20.75 5.35 5.50
N GLY A 68 21.36 5.94 4.48
CA GLY A 68 20.94 7.21 3.91
C GLY A 68 19.48 7.17 3.44
N LYS A 69 19.09 6.11 2.71
CA LYS A 69 17.71 5.95 2.22
C LYS A 69 16.70 5.75 3.36
N ILE A 70 17.06 4.97 4.38
CA ILE A 70 16.23 4.77 5.57
C ILE A 70 16.01 6.10 6.30
N ASN A 71 17.08 6.87 6.51
CA ASN A 71 17.01 8.14 7.23
C ASN A 71 16.23 9.20 6.43
N ALA A 72 16.42 9.29 5.12
CA ALA A 72 15.63 10.16 4.25
C ALA A 72 14.13 9.82 4.32
N THR A 73 13.78 8.54 4.30
CA THR A 73 12.38 8.08 4.40
C THR A 73 11.76 8.45 5.75
N LYS A 74 12.52 8.33 6.85
CA LYS A 74 12.06 8.75 8.19
C LYS A 74 11.88 10.27 8.27
N ALA A 75 12.78 11.04 7.67
CA ALA A 75 12.69 12.49 7.63
C ALA A 75 11.45 12.98 6.84
N LEU A 76 11.18 12.39 5.66
CA LEU A 76 9.99 12.69 4.87
C LEU A 76 8.70 12.38 5.63
N LYS A 77 8.60 11.21 6.25
CA LYS A 77 7.43 10.86 7.10
C LYS A 77 7.22 11.86 8.24
N LYS A 78 8.30 12.30 8.89
CA LYS A 78 8.21 13.31 9.96
C LYS A 78 7.76 14.66 9.42
N ALA A 79 8.27 15.09 8.27
CA ALA A 79 7.88 16.34 7.62
C ALA A 79 6.38 16.32 7.25
N ASP A 80 5.91 15.24 6.63
CA ASP A 80 4.49 15.10 6.27
C ASP A 80 3.57 15.19 7.50
N ILE A 81 3.89 14.46 8.57
CA ILE A 81 3.10 14.51 9.82
C ILE A 81 3.04 15.94 10.39
N LEU A 82 4.15 16.68 10.35
CA LEU A 82 4.20 18.06 10.83
C LEU A 82 3.39 19.02 9.95
N LEU A 83 3.47 18.87 8.62
CA LEU A 83 2.69 19.67 7.67
C LEU A 83 1.19 19.41 7.82
N PHE A 84 0.76 18.15 7.86
CA PHE A 84 -0.64 17.79 8.07
C PHE A 84 -1.16 18.31 9.42
N ASN A 85 -0.37 18.20 10.48
CA ASN A 85 -0.78 18.69 11.80
C ASN A 85 -0.90 20.23 11.84
N SER A 86 0.04 20.95 11.22
CA SER A 86 0.01 22.41 11.14
C SER A 86 -1.16 22.92 10.30
N ILE A 87 -1.45 22.28 9.17
CA ILE A 87 -2.57 22.64 8.29
C ILE A 87 -3.91 22.38 9.02
N ASN A 88 -4.05 21.23 9.68
CA ASN A 88 -5.29 20.88 10.41
C ASN A 88 -5.63 21.89 11.51
N HIS A 89 -4.64 22.43 12.23
CA HIS A 89 -4.87 23.42 13.28
C HIS A 89 -5.47 24.72 12.74
N SER A 90 -4.90 25.25 11.65
CA SER A 90 -5.40 26.47 11.00
C SER A 90 -6.72 26.23 10.28
N PHE A 91 -6.89 25.05 9.67
CA PHE A 91 -8.11 24.68 8.95
C PHE A 91 -9.34 24.68 9.85
N LYS A 92 -9.24 24.23 11.11
CA LYS A 92 -10.40 24.24 12.03
C LYS A 92 -10.99 25.63 12.25
N ARG A 93 -10.16 26.66 12.40
CA ARG A 93 -10.63 28.05 12.59
C ARG A 93 -11.30 28.59 11.33
N ILE A 94 -10.72 28.30 10.18
CA ILE A 94 -11.24 28.71 8.87
C ILE A 94 -12.55 27.98 8.57
N ALA A 95 -12.63 26.69 8.83
CA ALA A 95 -13.81 25.87 8.62
C ALA A 95 -14.99 26.33 9.48
N ILE A 96 -14.76 26.70 10.75
CA ILE A 96 -15.79 27.27 11.61
C ILE A 96 -16.29 28.62 11.04
N ALA A 97 -15.37 29.51 10.63
CA ALA A 97 -15.76 30.78 10.03
C ALA A 97 -16.57 30.60 8.74
N ALA A 98 -16.15 29.67 7.87
CA ALA A 98 -16.85 29.33 6.64
C ALA A 98 -18.24 28.73 6.93
N LEU A 99 -18.35 27.86 7.94
CA LEU A 99 -19.63 27.29 8.38
C LEU A 99 -20.58 28.40 8.83
N PHE A 100 -20.12 29.34 9.66
CA PHE A 100 -20.91 30.49 10.08
C PHE A 100 -21.37 31.35 8.90
N LEU A 101 -20.50 31.57 7.93
CA LEU A 101 -20.81 32.35 6.73
C LEU A 101 -21.90 31.65 5.89
N ILE A 102 -21.78 30.35 5.66
CA ILE A 102 -22.77 29.53 4.94
C ILE A 102 -24.12 29.54 5.67
N VAL A 103 -24.12 29.29 6.99
CA VAL A 103 -25.34 29.30 7.80
C VAL A 103 -26.00 30.67 7.80
N SER A 104 -25.20 31.74 7.89
CA SER A 104 -25.68 33.12 7.83
C SER A 104 -26.31 33.44 6.47
N LEU A 105 -25.66 33.04 5.36
CA LEU A 105 -26.23 33.16 4.02
C LEU A 105 -27.55 32.40 3.89
N PHE A 106 -27.62 31.18 4.43
CA PHE A 106 -28.82 30.36 4.40
C PHE A 106 -29.97 31.00 5.20
N ALA A 107 -29.67 31.53 6.39
CA ALA A 107 -30.65 32.23 7.22
C ALA A 107 -31.17 33.50 6.53
N ILE A 108 -30.27 34.34 6.01
CA ILE A 108 -30.65 35.56 5.26
C ILE A 108 -31.50 35.21 4.04
N ASN A 109 -31.12 34.15 3.32
CA ASN A 109 -31.89 33.67 2.18
C ASN A 109 -33.30 33.22 2.60
N MET A 110 -33.43 32.45 3.68
CA MET A 110 -34.70 31.95 4.20
C MET A 110 -35.62 33.06 4.73
N PHE A 111 -35.08 34.05 5.45
CA PHE A 111 -35.87 35.18 5.95
C PHE A 111 -36.31 36.14 4.84
N ASN A 112 -35.49 36.33 3.81
CA ASN A 112 -35.83 37.20 2.69
C ASN A 112 -36.71 36.51 1.62
N ARG A 113 -36.74 35.18 1.58
CA ARG A 113 -37.55 34.37 0.65
C ARG A 113 -38.27 33.28 1.43
N GLY A 114 -39.45 33.61 1.96
CA GLY A 114 -40.32 32.68 2.68
C GLY A 114 -40.83 31.49 1.84
N ASP A 115 -40.52 31.42 0.55
CA ASP A 115 -40.83 30.27 -0.31
C ASP A 115 -39.53 29.69 -0.90
N ILE A 116 -39.21 28.46 -0.49
CA ILE A 116 -38.20 27.63 -1.16
C ILE A 116 -38.81 27.17 -2.50
N SER A 117 -38.90 28.09 -3.45
CA SER A 117 -39.08 27.76 -4.84
C SER A 117 -37.69 27.49 -5.40
N ILE A 118 -37.35 26.21 -5.58
CA ILE A 118 -36.31 25.84 -6.55
C ILE A 118 -36.83 26.40 -7.87
N PRO A 119 -36.20 27.40 -8.51
CA PRO A 119 -36.58 27.75 -9.86
C PRO A 119 -36.25 26.53 -10.72
N SER A 120 -37.25 25.68 -10.93
CA SER A 120 -37.23 24.69 -11.99
C SER A 120 -37.11 25.50 -13.27
N GLN A 121 -35.90 25.51 -13.80
CA GLN A 121 -35.47 26.10 -15.06
C GLN A 121 -36.64 26.31 -16.03
N SER A 122 -37.19 27.52 -16.05
CA SER A 122 -38.11 27.97 -17.09
C SER A 122 -37.30 28.42 -18.31
N ASN A 123 -36.44 27.54 -18.82
CA ASN A 123 -35.73 27.72 -20.08
C ASN A 123 -36.42 26.96 -21.23
N GLN A 124 -37.62 26.41 -21.01
CA GLN A 124 -38.40 25.71 -22.04
C GLN A 124 -39.36 26.60 -22.82
N GLN A 125 -39.76 27.79 -22.31
CA GLN A 125 -40.68 28.67 -23.07
C GLN A 125 -39.98 29.53 -24.12
N THR A 126 -38.68 29.83 -23.98
CA THR A 126 -37.97 30.68 -24.95
C THR A 126 -37.67 29.98 -26.28
N ILE A 127 -37.69 28.64 -26.33
CA ILE A 127 -37.36 27.90 -27.54
C ILE A 127 -38.58 27.72 -28.47
N GLU A 128 -39.80 27.67 -27.92
CA GLU A 128 -41.01 27.53 -28.76
C GLU A 128 -41.35 28.82 -29.52
N ASP A 129 -41.20 29.99 -28.89
CA ASP A 129 -41.48 31.29 -29.52
C ASP A 129 -40.47 31.64 -30.64
N GLU A 130 -39.22 31.18 -30.52
CA GLU A 130 -38.16 31.45 -31.52
C GLU A 130 -38.30 30.56 -32.76
N ILE A 131 -38.84 29.35 -32.60
CA ILE A 131 -39.13 28.44 -33.74
C ILE A 131 -40.37 28.91 -34.51
N GLU A 132 -41.41 29.37 -33.81
CA GLU A 132 -42.65 29.85 -34.47
C GLU A 132 -42.40 31.15 -35.26
N SER A 133 -41.58 32.05 -34.72
CA SER A 133 -41.12 33.26 -35.42
C SER A 133 -40.25 32.94 -36.65
N SER A 134 -39.36 31.94 -36.56
CA SER A 134 -38.47 31.59 -37.68
C SER A 134 -39.19 30.84 -38.81
N LEU A 135 -40.32 30.18 -38.54
CA LEU A 135 -41.12 29.49 -39.55
C LEU A 135 -42.09 30.44 -40.27
N ALA A 136 -42.49 31.55 -39.64
CA ALA A 136 -43.33 32.57 -40.25
C ALA A 136 -42.60 33.41 -41.33
N ASP A 137 -41.27 33.50 -41.27
CA ASP A 137 -40.45 34.23 -42.26
C ASP A 137 -40.06 33.38 -43.49
N LEU A 138 -40.48 32.11 -43.56
CA LEU A 138 -40.11 31.16 -44.62
C LEU A 138 -41.27 30.75 -45.57
N PHE A 139 -42.48 31.28 -45.37
CA PHE A 139 -43.65 31.12 -46.25
C PHE A 139 -44.31 32.47 -46.54
#